data_AF-A0A2P8H5Y6-F1
#
_entry.id   AF-A0A2P8H5Y6-F1
#
_cell.length_a   1.000
_cell.length_b   1.000
_cell.length_c   1.000
_cell.angle_alpha   90.00
_cell.angle_beta   90.00
_cell.angle_gamma   90.00
#
_symmetry.space_group_name_H-M   'P 1'
#
loop_
_entity.id
_entity.type
_entity.pdbx_description
1 polymer ?
#
loop_
_entity_poly.entity_id
_entity_poly.type
_entity_poly.pdbx_seq_one_letter_code
_entity_poly.pdbx_strand_id
1 'polypeptide(L)'
;MTEEQLLDVKDDRTYFVYLTNRQNPFSMFERNIADILERMHDEIETGSTNLWVMKRIGIVHCPETLSYFPDNELIVEGKTIYDKPQEQPYLTFLFSKNVPASPSLLSSHEAIAHHASFENAAEFSAEKIQSMKLRHPELEFSILCAKLLYDIDWHQ
;
A
#
# COMPACT_ATOMS: atom_id res chain seq x y z
N MET A 1 -7.91 0.20 -11.55
CA MET A 1 -7.94 -0.36 -10.18
C MET A 1 -8.58 0.67 -9.27
N THR A 2 -9.28 0.26 -8.21
CA THR A 2 -9.76 1.18 -7.17
C THR A 2 -9.06 0.89 -5.85
N GLU A 3 -8.90 1.91 -5.00
CA GLU A 3 -8.37 1.79 -3.64
C GLU A 3 -9.12 0.74 -2.81
N GLU A 4 -10.42 0.55 -3.07
CA GLU A 4 -11.23 -0.48 -2.41
C GLU A 4 -10.74 -1.89 -2.69
N GLN A 5 -10.21 -2.17 -3.88
CA GLN A 5 -9.67 -3.49 -4.21
C GLN A 5 -8.44 -3.83 -3.36
N LEU A 6 -7.61 -2.82 -3.04
CA LEU A 6 -6.46 -3.00 -2.15
C LEU A 6 -6.88 -3.31 -0.71
N LEU A 7 -8.04 -2.79 -0.30
CA LEU A 7 -8.61 -2.99 1.04
C LEU A 7 -9.53 -4.21 1.15
N ASP A 8 -9.83 -4.91 0.04
CA ASP A 8 -10.63 -6.12 0.07
C ASP A 8 -9.81 -7.31 0.56
N VAL A 9 -10.13 -7.76 1.78
CA VAL A 9 -9.49 -8.91 2.44
C VAL A 9 -9.67 -10.21 1.64
N LYS A 10 -10.71 -10.32 0.79
CA LYS A 10 -10.97 -11.49 -0.06
C LYS A 10 -10.23 -11.46 -1.39
N ASP A 11 -9.68 -10.31 -1.78
CA ASP A 11 -8.86 -10.20 -2.98
C ASP A 11 -7.54 -10.96 -2.76
N ASP A 12 -7.19 -11.82 -3.71
CA ASP A 12 -6.06 -12.74 -3.60
C ASP A 12 -4.81 -12.27 -4.37
N ARG A 13 -4.84 -11.02 -4.87
CA ARG A 13 -3.67 -10.38 -5.45
C ARG A 13 -2.75 -9.88 -4.35
N THR A 14 -1.45 -9.87 -4.64
CA THR A 14 -0.40 -9.67 -3.63
C THR A 14 0.40 -8.41 -3.89
N TYR A 15 0.70 -8.12 -5.15
CA TYR A 15 1.65 -7.09 -5.55
C TYR A 15 0.94 -5.91 -6.14
N PHE A 16 1.33 -4.70 -5.78
CA PHE A 16 0.77 -3.50 -6.35
C PHE A 16 1.82 -2.44 -6.62
N VAL A 17 1.49 -1.52 -7.53
CA VAL A 17 2.33 -0.38 -7.89
C VAL A 17 1.73 0.90 -7.36
N TYR A 18 2.58 1.70 -6.71
CA TYR A 18 2.28 3.04 -6.25
C TYR A 18 3.18 4.07 -6.93
N LEU A 19 2.59 5.15 -7.44
CA LEU A 19 3.25 6.26 -8.12
C LEU A 19 3.28 7.47 -7.19
N THR A 20 4.46 7.88 -6.75
CA THR A 20 4.63 8.82 -5.63
C THR A 20 4.06 10.22 -5.85
N ASN A 21 3.94 10.67 -7.11
CA ASN A 21 3.53 12.04 -7.45
C ASN A 21 2.30 12.10 -8.40
N ARG A 22 1.35 11.16 -8.32
CA ARG A 22 0.15 11.15 -9.19
C ARG A 22 -1.17 11.23 -8.43
N GLN A 23 -2.19 11.81 -9.07
CA GLN A 23 -3.56 11.90 -8.51
C GLN A 23 -4.22 10.54 -8.33
N ASN A 24 -3.95 9.59 -9.23
CA ASN A 24 -4.36 8.20 -9.11
C ASN A 24 -3.09 7.37 -8.93
N PRO A 25 -2.58 7.24 -7.71
CA PRO A 25 -1.23 6.73 -7.50
C PRO A 25 -1.16 5.21 -7.62
N PHE A 26 -2.26 4.48 -7.43
CA PHE A 26 -2.29 3.03 -7.57
C PHE A 26 -2.56 2.62 -9.02
N SER A 27 -1.52 2.19 -9.74
CA SER A 27 -1.64 1.87 -11.18
C SER A 27 -1.89 0.39 -11.46
N MET A 28 -1.29 -0.52 -10.69
CA MET A 28 -1.37 -1.97 -10.92
C MET A 28 -1.57 -2.75 -9.62
N PHE A 29 -2.33 -3.84 -9.69
CA PHE A 29 -2.52 -4.77 -8.58
C PHE A 29 -2.70 -6.17 -9.17
N GLU A 30 -1.74 -7.04 -8.91
CA GLU A 30 -1.55 -8.33 -9.57
C GLU A 30 -1.16 -9.43 -8.59
N ARG A 31 -1.37 -10.67 -9.00
CA ARG A 31 -0.98 -11.84 -8.20
C ARG A 31 0.51 -12.15 -8.31
N ASN A 32 1.12 -11.94 -9.48
CA ASN A 32 2.53 -12.27 -9.71
C ASN A 32 3.36 -11.00 -9.93
N ILE A 33 4.55 -10.99 -9.34
CA ILE A 33 5.51 -9.89 -9.54
C ILE A 33 5.98 -9.78 -11.00
N ALA A 34 6.05 -10.91 -11.71
CA ALA A 34 6.46 -10.95 -13.12
C ALA A 34 5.50 -10.14 -14.00
N ASP A 35 4.19 -10.24 -13.75
CA ASP A 35 3.15 -9.52 -14.50
C ASP A 35 3.31 -8.00 -14.31
N ILE A 36 3.68 -7.57 -13.09
CA ILE A 36 3.97 -6.15 -12.82
C ILE A 36 5.21 -5.70 -13.59
N LEU A 37 6.31 -6.46 -13.52
CA LEU A 37 7.57 -6.08 -14.16
C LEU A 37 7.48 -6.05 -15.69
N GLU A 38 6.68 -6.95 -16.28
CA GLU A 38 6.43 -6.98 -17.72
C GLU A 38 5.59 -5.76 -18.15
N ARG A 39 4.48 -5.52 -17.46
CA ARG A 39 3.48 -4.53 -17.89
C ARG A 39 3.83 -3.11 -17.50
N MET A 40 4.62 -2.90 -16.45
CA MET A 40 4.92 -1.54 -15.95
C MET A 40 5.57 -0.65 -17.02
N HIS A 41 6.41 -1.22 -17.88
CA HIS A 41 7.08 -0.47 -18.97
C HIS A 41 6.11 -0.05 -20.07
N ASP A 42 5.08 -0.86 -20.34
CA ASP A 42 4.14 -0.63 -21.44
C ASP A 42 2.94 0.23 -21.02
N GLU A 43 2.49 0.10 -19.76
CA GLU A 43 1.24 0.70 -19.29
C GLU A 43 1.44 1.96 -18.43
N ILE A 44 2.64 2.15 -17.86
CA ILE A 44 2.91 3.31 -16.99
C ILE A 44 3.78 4.30 -17.74
N GLU A 45 3.15 5.38 -18.20
CA GLU A 45 3.85 6.51 -18.81
C GLU A 45 5.03 6.94 -17.93
N THR A 46 6.22 6.99 -18.51
CA THR A 46 7.43 7.51 -17.86
C THR A 46 7.27 9.00 -17.51
N GLY A 47 7.80 9.45 -16.36
CA GLY A 47 7.68 10.85 -15.95
C GLY A 47 8.51 11.18 -14.70
N SER A 48 8.37 12.37 -14.13
CA SER A 48 9.10 12.77 -12.92
C SER A 48 8.49 12.18 -11.63
N THR A 49 8.36 10.85 -11.53
CA THR A 49 7.85 10.14 -10.35
C THR A 49 8.75 8.95 -10.01
N ASN A 50 8.67 8.49 -8.77
CA ASN A 50 9.16 7.16 -8.42
C ASN A 50 8.01 6.16 -8.54
N LEU A 51 8.37 4.96 -8.96
CA LEU A 51 7.48 3.81 -9.04
C LEU A 51 7.88 2.84 -7.94
N TRP A 52 6.96 2.64 -7.00
CA TRP A 52 7.13 1.69 -5.91
C TRP A 52 6.37 0.41 -6.22
N VAL A 53 7.10 -0.71 -6.28
CA VAL A 53 6.50 -2.04 -6.34
C VAL A 53 6.46 -2.61 -4.93
N MET A 54 5.27 -2.96 -4.48
CA MET A 54 5.02 -3.32 -3.08
C MET A 54 4.23 -4.62 -2.96
N LYS A 55 4.37 -5.27 -1.81
CA LYS A 55 3.50 -6.36 -1.36
C LYS A 55 2.46 -5.86 -0.40
N ARG A 56 1.25 -6.40 -0.52
CA ARG A 56 0.19 -6.29 0.48
C ARG A 56 0.49 -7.22 1.65
N ILE A 57 0.76 -6.70 2.84
CA ILE A 57 1.14 -7.51 4.02
C ILE A 57 0.02 -7.58 5.05
N GLY A 58 -0.71 -6.50 5.27
CA GLY A 58 -1.86 -6.52 6.15
C GLY A 58 -2.74 -5.28 6.04
N ILE A 59 -3.94 -5.35 6.60
CA ILE A 59 -4.89 -4.25 6.64
C ILE A 59 -5.41 -4.12 8.07
N VAL A 60 -5.38 -2.91 8.62
CA VAL A 60 -6.00 -2.59 9.91
C VAL A 60 -7.27 -1.79 9.63
N HIS A 61 -8.43 -2.29 10.05
CA HIS A 61 -9.71 -1.59 9.94
C HIS A 61 -10.18 -1.09 11.30
N CYS A 62 -11.00 -0.03 11.31
CA CYS A 62 -11.78 0.32 12.49
C CYS A 62 -13.07 -0.54 12.59
N PRO A 63 -13.43 -1.09 13.77
CA PRO A 63 -12.69 -1.05 15.04
C PRO A 63 -11.53 -2.07 15.06
N GLU A 64 -10.30 -1.56 15.12
CA GLU A 64 -8.98 -2.23 15.22
C GLU A 64 -8.87 -3.73 14.85
N THR A 65 -9.50 -4.17 13.76
CA THR A 65 -9.33 -5.54 13.26
C THR A 65 -8.13 -5.59 12.32
N LEU A 66 -7.11 -6.37 12.70
CA LEU A 66 -5.97 -6.67 11.83
C LEU A 66 -6.28 -7.89 10.94
N SER A 67 -6.21 -7.69 9.63
CA SER A 67 -6.15 -8.75 8.63
C SER A 67 -4.71 -8.89 8.15
N TYR A 68 -4.00 -9.92 8.58
CA TYR A 68 -2.60 -10.18 8.20
C TYR A 68 -2.53 -11.27 7.13
N PHE A 69 -1.65 -11.08 6.14
CA PHE A 69 -1.42 -11.99 5.01
C PHE A 69 -0.03 -12.64 5.11
N PRO A 70 0.16 -13.65 5.99
CA PRO A 70 1.47 -14.27 6.22
C PRO A 70 2.08 -14.89 4.97
N ASP A 71 1.25 -15.46 4.10
CA ASP A 71 1.70 -16.09 2.86
C ASP A 71 2.41 -15.09 1.96
N ASN A 72 1.94 -13.84 1.89
CA ASN A 72 2.56 -12.79 1.08
C ASN A 72 3.98 -12.43 1.58
N GLU A 73 4.19 -12.48 2.89
CA GLU A 73 5.48 -12.21 3.50
C GLU A 73 6.49 -13.33 3.26
N LEU A 74 6.03 -14.58 3.16
CA LEU A 74 6.85 -15.76 2.90
C LEU A 74 7.28 -15.91 1.43
N ILE A 75 6.60 -15.26 0.49
CA ILE A 75 7.02 -15.29 -0.91
C ILE A 75 8.40 -14.63 -1.03
N VAL A 76 9.34 -15.31 -1.67
CA VAL A 76 10.68 -14.78 -1.96
C VAL A 76 10.72 -14.41 -3.45
N GLU A 77 10.96 -13.14 -3.73
CA GLU A 77 11.14 -12.67 -5.10
C GLU A 77 12.49 -13.11 -5.66
N GLY A 78 12.52 -13.40 -6.96
CA GLY A 78 13.78 -13.54 -7.69
C GLY A 78 14.55 -12.22 -7.69
N LYS A 79 15.88 -12.30 -7.76
CA LYS A 79 16.70 -11.09 -7.86
C LYS A 79 16.47 -10.38 -9.19
N THR A 80 16.38 -9.05 -9.14
CA THR A 80 16.22 -8.16 -10.29
C THR A 80 17.23 -7.02 -10.25
N ILE A 81 17.33 -6.25 -11.33
CA ILE A 81 18.16 -5.03 -11.39
C ILE A 81 17.66 -3.91 -10.45
N TYR A 82 16.45 -4.04 -9.92
CA TYR A 82 15.81 -3.04 -9.07
C TYR A 82 15.99 -3.32 -7.57
N ASP A 83 16.64 -4.44 -7.22
CA ASP A 83 16.92 -4.78 -5.83
C ASP A 83 17.86 -3.75 -5.19
N LYS A 84 17.31 -2.92 -4.32
CA LYS A 84 18.05 -2.02 -3.44
C LYS A 84 17.67 -2.36 -2.00
N PRO A 85 18.65 -2.59 -1.09
CA PRO A 85 18.35 -2.76 0.33
C PRO A 85 17.60 -1.55 0.88
N GLN A 86 16.53 -1.79 1.65
CA GLN A 86 15.72 -0.76 2.29
C GLN A 86 15.80 -0.96 3.80
N GLU A 87 16.23 0.05 4.56
CA GLU A 87 16.32 -0.02 6.02
C GLU A 87 14.93 -0.07 6.68
N GLN A 88 13.95 0.60 6.06
CA GLN A 88 12.56 0.67 6.52
C GLN A 88 11.61 0.26 5.38
N PRO A 89 11.54 -1.05 5.08
CA PRO A 89 10.82 -1.52 3.90
C PRO A 89 9.32 -1.57 4.11
N TYR A 90 8.79 -1.37 5.32
CA TYR A 90 7.34 -1.44 5.55
C TYR A 90 6.74 -0.04 5.50
N LEU A 91 5.64 0.12 4.76
CA LEU A 91 4.96 1.40 4.59
C LEU A 91 3.48 1.26 4.97
N THR A 92 2.91 2.33 5.52
CA THR A 92 1.49 2.40 5.88
C THR A 92 0.77 3.47 5.06
N PHE A 93 -0.35 3.08 4.45
CA PHE A 93 -1.22 3.94 3.64
C PHE A 93 -2.55 4.12 4.36
N LEU A 94 -2.88 5.36 4.74
CA LEU A 94 -4.14 5.69 5.41
C LEU A 94 -5.24 5.94 4.38
N PHE A 95 -6.35 5.23 4.53
CA PHE A 95 -7.56 5.42 3.76
C PHE A 95 -8.69 5.90 4.68
N SER A 96 -9.56 6.74 4.13
CA SER A 96 -10.76 7.19 4.81
C SER A 96 -11.99 7.10 3.91
N LYS A 97 -13.16 6.94 4.51
CA LYS A 97 -14.46 7.04 3.83
C LYS A 97 -15.50 7.72 4.71
N ASN A 98 -16.40 8.48 4.09
CA ASN A 98 -17.60 8.98 4.76
C ASN A 98 -18.63 7.86 4.95
N VAL A 99 -19.33 7.86 6.08
CA VAL A 99 -20.44 6.96 6.35
C VAL A 99 -21.78 7.67 6.10
N PRO A 100 -22.77 7.05 5.42
CA PRO A 100 -22.74 5.78 4.70
C PRO A 100 -22.60 6.00 3.18
N ALA A 101 -21.80 5.18 2.50
CA ALA A 101 -21.73 5.03 1.03
C ALA A 101 -20.80 5.95 0.22
N SER A 102 -19.71 6.46 0.78
CA SER A 102 -18.58 6.94 -0.04
C SER A 102 -17.52 5.85 -0.22
N PRO A 103 -16.81 5.82 -1.37
CA PRO A 103 -15.69 4.91 -1.56
C PRO A 103 -14.56 5.24 -0.59
N SER A 104 -13.77 4.23 -0.24
CA SER A 104 -12.51 4.44 0.48
C SER A 104 -11.51 5.14 -0.43
N LEU A 105 -10.96 6.25 0.04
CA LEU A 105 -9.97 7.03 -0.69
C LEU A 105 -8.69 7.12 0.11
N LEU A 106 -7.55 7.15 -0.58
CA LEU A 106 -6.27 7.46 0.05
C LEU A 106 -6.37 8.87 0.67
N SER A 107 -6.08 8.97 1.95
CA SER A 107 -6.16 10.23 2.69
C SER A 107 -5.09 11.19 2.18
N SER A 108 -5.51 12.29 1.53
CA SER A 108 -4.61 13.36 1.11
C SER A 108 -4.01 14.16 2.26
N HIS A 109 -4.53 13.96 3.48
CA HIS A 109 -4.23 14.80 4.64
C HIS A 109 -2.97 14.34 5.38
N GLU A 110 -2.45 13.14 5.09
CA GLU A 110 -1.32 12.58 5.82
C GLU A 110 -0.35 11.82 4.93
N ALA A 111 0.93 11.94 5.26
CA ALA A 111 2.02 11.29 4.55
C ALA A 111 2.04 9.78 4.82
N ILE A 112 2.50 9.02 3.82
CA ILE A 112 2.89 7.62 3.97
C ILE A 112 4.02 7.56 5.02
N ALA A 113 3.90 6.63 5.97
CA ALA A 113 4.91 6.42 7.00
C ALA A 113 5.72 5.15 6.73
N HIS A 114 7.02 5.19 7.07
CA HIS A 114 7.98 4.10 6.90
C HIS A 114 8.30 3.44 8.25
N HIS A 115 8.49 2.13 8.22
CA HIS A 115 8.67 1.28 9.38
C HIS A 115 9.72 0.20 9.13
N ALA A 116 10.47 -0.14 10.17
CA ALA A 116 11.50 -1.18 10.11
C ALA A 116 10.93 -2.60 10.00
N SER A 117 9.73 -2.84 10.55
CA SER A 117 9.08 -4.16 10.55
C SER A 117 7.57 -4.04 10.39
N PHE A 118 6.91 -5.17 10.09
CA PHE A 118 5.46 -5.23 10.01
C PHE A 118 4.80 -4.96 11.37
N GLU A 119 5.38 -5.44 12.47
CA GLU A 119 4.86 -5.23 13.82
C GLU A 119 4.81 -3.74 14.16
N ASN A 120 5.88 -3.00 13.86
CA ASN A 120 5.92 -1.55 14.04
C ASN A 120 4.86 -0.85 13.19
N ALA A 121 4.68 -1.29 11.94
CA ALA A 121 3.66 -0.75 11.05
C ALA A 121 2.24 -1.02 11.56
N ALA A 122 1.97 -2.21 12.10
CA ALA A 122 0.68 -2.60 12.65
C ALA A 122 0.35 -1.84 13.95
N GLU A 123 1.32 -1.71 14.86
CA GLU A 123 1.19 -0.91 16.10
C GLU A 123 0.90 0.55 15.78
N PHE A 124 1.72 1.17 14.91
CA PHE A 124 1.47 2.52 14.42
C PHE A 124 0.07 2.66 13.83
N SER A 125 -0.37 1.69 13.03
CA SER A 125 -1.68 1.74 12.37
C SER A 125 -2.84 1.75 13.37
N ALA A 126 -2.76 0.94 14.42
CA ALA A 126 -3.79 0.90 15.46
C ALA A 126 -3.89 2.24 16.20
N GLU A 127 -2.76 2.76 16.71
CA GLU A 127 -2.70 4.06 17.37
C GLU A 127 -3.20 5.19 16.47
N LYS A 128 -2.84 5.10 15.18
CA LYS A 128 -3.19 6.12 14.19
C LYS A 128 -4.69 6.14 13.91
N ILE A 129 -5.31 4.98 13.70
CA ILE A 129 -6.75 4.87 13.52
C ILE A 129 -7.48 5.41 14.75
N GLN A 130 -7.05 5.07 15.96
CA GLN A 130 -7.64 5.58 17.19
C GLN A 130 -7.56 7.11 17.26
N SER A 131 -6.39 7.69 16.97
CA SER A 131 -6.19 9.15 16.94
C SER A 131 -7.10 9.83 15.92
N MET A 132 -7.19 9.26 14.71
CA MET A 132 -8.02 9.80 13.63
C MET A 132 -9.50 9.70 13.95
N LYS A 133 -9.96 8.59 14.57
CA LYS A 133 -11.35 8.43 15.01
C LYS A 133 -11.76 9.38 16.11
N LEU A 134 -10.85 9.75 17.00
CA LEU A 134 -11.12 10.78 18.01
C LEU A 134 -11.31 12.17 17.39
N ARG A 135 -10.58 12.47 16.31
CA ARG A 135 -10.66 13.77 15.60
C ARG A 135 -11.83 13.85 14.61
N HIS A 136 -12.14 12.72 13.98
CA HIS A 136 -13.10 12.60 12.88
C HIS A 136 -14.01 11.37 13.13
N PRO A 137 -14.92 11.44 14.12
CA PRO A 137 -15.79 10.32 14.45
C PRO A 137 -16.74 9.91 13.30
N GLU A 138 -17.01 10.83 12.38
CA GLU A 138 -17.86 10.65 11.20
C GLU A 138 -17.22 9.84 10.06
N LEU A 139 -15.89 9.69 10.08
CA LEU A 139 -15.12 9.00 9.03
C LEU A 139 -14.75 7.61 9.48
N GLU A 140 -14.88 6.60 8.61
CA GLU A 140 -14.22 5.31 8.79
C GLU A 140 -12.80 5.34 8.23
N PHE A 141 -11.87 4.72 8.95
CA PHE A 141 -10.47 4.65 8.58
C PHE A 141 -10.02 3.21 8.40
N SER A 142 -9.10 3.01 7.47
CA SER A 142 -8.39 1.75 7.28
C SER A 142 -6.95 2.06 6.92
N ILE A 143 -6.01 1.24 7.35
CA ILE A 143 -4.60 1.39 7.00
C ILE A 143 -4.12 0.11 6.33
N LEU A 144 -3.55 0.26 5.14
CA LEU A 144 -2.83 -0.81 4.44
C LEU A 144 -1.37 -0.79 4.89
N CYS A 145 -0.89 -1.90 5.43
CA CYS A 145 0.51 -2.18 5.67
C CYS A 145 1.08 -2.93 4.46
N ALA A 146 2.11 -2.36 3.84
CA ALA A 146 2.75 -2.90 2.67
C ALA A 146 4.26 -3.02 2.85
N LYS A 147 4.91 -3.88 2.08
CA LYS A 147 6.37 -4.01 2.03
C LYS A 147 6.89 -3.57 0.68
N LEU A 148 7.77 -2.59 0.66
CA LEU A 148 8.50 -2.12 -0.50
C LEU A 148 9.47 -3.21 -0.98
N LEU A 149 9.33 -3.58 -2.24
CA LEU A 149 10.25 -4.48 -2.93
C LEU A 149 11.22 -3.67 -3.78
N TYR A 150 10.67 -2.79 -4.63
CA TYR A 150 11.44 -2.03 -5.59
C TYR A 150 11.08 -0.55 -5.51
N ASP A 151 12.11 0.29 -5.42
CA ASP A 151 12.02 1.75 -5.56
C ASP A 151 12.72 2.14 -6.86
N ILE A 152 11.92 2.36 -7.89
CA ILE A 152 12.39 2.56 -9.25
C ILE A 152 12.23 4.04 -9.60
N ASP A 153 13.37 4.68 -9.89
CA ASP A 153 13.39 6.03 -10.45
C ASP A 153 12.77 5.96 -11.86
N TRP A 154 11.56 6.48 -12.03
CA TRP A 154 10.75 6.25 -13.23
C TRP A 154 10.86 7.38 -14.26
N HIS A 155 12.09 7.84 -14.49
CA HIS A 155 12.42 8.96 -15.36
C HIS A 155 12.90 8.49 -16.74
N GLN A 156 12.68 9.29 -17.78
CA GLN A 156 13.30 9.09 -19.11
C GLN A 156 14.74 9.59 -19.13
#